data_AF-A0A8I1GJ87-F1
#
_entry.id   AF-A0A8I1GJ87-F1
#
_cell.length_a   1.000
_cell.length_b   1.000
_cell.length_c   1.000
_cell.angle_alpha   90.00
_cell.angle_beta   90.00
_cell.angle_gamma   90.00
#
_symmetry.space_group_name_H-M   'P 1'
#
loop_
_entity.id
_entity.type
_entity.pdbx_description
1 polymer ?
#
loop_
_entity_poly.entity_id
_entity_poly.type
_entity_poly.pdbx_seq_one_letter_code
_entity_poly.pdbx_strand_id
1 'polypeptide(L)' 'MWIQERAAEILGFHRYVPASEKLNWVKEHGQHNGKMAAELALKRIKME' A
#
# COMPACT_ATOMS: atom_id res chain seq x y z
N MET A 1 -4.92 4.45 -13.82
CA MET A 1 -4.21 4.24 -12.54
C MET A 1 -4.17 5.55 -11.79
N TRP A 2 -4.75 5.58 -10.61
CA TRP A 2 -4.79 6.76 -9.75
C TRP A 2 -3.48 6.90 -8.96
N ILE A 3 -3.12 8.12 -8.57
CA ILE A 3 -1.86 8.43 -7.87
C ILE A 3 -1.66 7.55 -6.61
N GLN A 4 -2.73 7.25 -5.88
CA GLN A 4 -2.69 6.43 -4.66
C GLN A 4 -2.36 4.96 -4.94
N GLU A 5 -2.93 4.37 -5.99
CA GLU A 5 -2.64 3.00 -6.42
C GLU A 5 -1.15 2.89 -6.77
N ARG A 6 -0.67 3.85 -7.56
CA ARG A 6 0.73 3.88 -7.99
C ARG A 6 1.70 4.08 -6.83
N ALA A 7 1.36 4.95 -5.88
CA ALA A 7 2.18 5.14 -4.69
C ALA A 7 2.28 3.84 -3.87
N ALA A 8 1.15 3.17 -3.61
CA ALA A 8 1.15 1.91 -2.87
C ALA A 8 1.94 0.81 -3.61
N GLU A 9 1.81 0.71 -4.93
CA GLU A 9 2.59 -0.24 -5.74
C GLU A 9 4.09 -0.03 -5.60
N ILE A 10 4.57 1.20 -5.72
CA ILE A 10 6.01 1.53 -5.62
C ILE A 10 6.53 1.18 -4.21
N LEU A 11 5.80 1.59 -3.17
CA LEU A 11 6.18 1.32 -1.78
C LEU A 11 6.20 -0.19 -1.49
N GLY A 12 5.22 -0.93 -1.98
CA GLY A 12 5.17 -2.38 -1.85
C GLY A 12 6.26 -3.11 -2.64
N PHE A 13 6.57 -2.64 -3.86
CA PHE A 13 7.64 -3.21 -4.70
C PHE A 13 9.00 -3.09 -4.02
N HIS A 14 9.31 -1.92 -3.45
CA HIS A 14 10.54 -1.70 -2.71
C HIS A 14 10.51 -2.24 -1.27
N ARG A 15 9.42 -2.91 -0.88
CA ARG A 15 9.20 -3.40 0.50
C ARG A 15 9.50 -2.33 1.55
N TYR A 16 9.08 -1.09 1.29
CA TYR A 16 9.44 0.05 2.13
C TYR A 16 8.69 0.04 3.47
N VAL A 17 9.28 -0.63 4.46
CA VAL A 17 8.72 -0.84 5.81
C VAL A 17 8.17 0.43 6.46
N PRO A 18 8.82 1.61 6.38
CA PRO A 18 8.30 2.83 7.02
C PRO A 18 6.93 3.30 6.48
N ALA A 19 6.51 2.86 5.29
CA ALA A 19 5.18 3.19 4.77
C ALA A 19 4.05 2.35 5.37
N SER A 20 4.35 1.32 6.18
CA SER A 20 3.35 0.36 6.68
C SER A 20 2.22 1.03 7.46
N GLU A 21 2.51 2.04 8.28
CA GLU A 21 1.49 2.76 9.04
C GLU A 21 0.52 3.51 8.11
N LYS A 22 1.05 4.29 7.16
CA LYS A 22 0.24 5.01 6.17
C LYS A 22 -0.55 4.06 5.27
N LEU A 23 0.04 2.94 4.85
CA LEU A 23 -0.66 1.93 4.05
C LEU A 23 -1.78 1.26 4.84
N ASN A 24 -1.61 0.98 6.13
CA ASN A 24 -2.71 0.49 6.98
C ASN A 24 -3.83 1.51 7.09
N TRP A 25 -3.51 2.79 7.27
CA TRP A 25 -4.53 3.85 7.28
C TRP A 25 -5.32 3.90 5.96
N VAL A 26 -4.62 3.83 4.81
CA VAL A 26 -5.27 3.79 3.49
C VAL A 26 -6.10 2.52 3.30
N LYS A 27 -5.66 1.37 3.82
CA LYS A 27 -6.43 0.11 3.80
C LYS A 27 -7.78 0.26 4.52
N GLU A 28 -7.81 1.01 5.61
CA GLU A 28 -9.01 1.19 6.45
C GLU A 28 -9.91 2.33 5.95
N HIS A 29 -9.32 3.44 5.51
CA HIS A 29 -10.04 4.71 5.27
C HIS A 29 -10.02 5.18 3.81
N GLY A 30 -9.21 4.56 2.95
CA GLY A 30 -9.06 4.96 1.55
C GLY A 30 -10.27 4.66 0.66
N GLN A 31 -10.20 5.14 -0.58
CA GLN A 31 -11.16 4.74 -1.61
C GLN A 31 -10.94 3.29 -2.04
N HIS A 32 -11.95 2.64 -2.63
CA HIS A 32 -11.94 1.21 -2.93
C HIS A 32 -10.63 0.70 -3.55
N ASN A 33 -10.14 1.36 -4.60
CA ASN A 33 -8.91 0.95 -5.26
C ASN A 33 -7.65 1.23 -4.42
N GLY A 34 -7.64 2.35 -3.69
CA GLY A 34 -6.56 2.69 -2.76
C GLY A 34 -6.44 1.65 -1.64
N LYS A 35 -7.57 1.15 -1.13
CA LYS A 35 -7.61 0.06 -0.15
C LYS A 35 -6.98 -1.22 -0.71
N MET A 36 -7.41 -1.65 -1.91
CA MET A 36 -6.86 -2.85 -2.55
C MET A 36 -5.36 -2.72 -2.81
N ALA A 37 -4.90 -1.58 -3.33
CA ALA A 37 -3.50 -1.33 -3.59
C ALA A 37 -2.65 -1.32 -2.30
N ALA A 38 -3.16 -0.71 -1.22
CA ALA A 38 -2.49 -0.69 0.07
C ALA A 38 -2.40 -2.09 0.70
N GLU A 39 -3.44 -2.91 0.57
CA GLU A 39 -3.42 -4.29 1.07
C GLU A 39 -2.35 -5.12 0.35
N LEU A 40 -2.24 -5.02 -0.98
CA LEU A 40 -1.22 -5.71 -1.76
C LEU A 40 0.19 -5.22 -1.40
N ALA A 41 0.37 -3.91 -1.21
CA ALA A 41 1.64 -3.34 -0.80
C ALA A 41 2.09 -3.87 0.57
N LEU A 42 1.18 -3.92 1.55
CA LEU A 42 1.44 -4.47 2.88
C LEU A 42 1.80 -5.96 2.83
N LYS A 43 1.14 -6.76 1.98
CA LYS A 43 1.49 -8.17 1.79
C LYS A 43 2.93 -8.31 1.29
N ARG A 44 3.33 -7.51 0.30
CA ARG A 44 4.71 -7.52 -0.23
C ARG A 44 5.76 -7.11 0.79
N ILE A 45 5.46 -6.11 1.63
CA ILE A 45 6.37 -5.67 2.70
C ILE A 45 6.62 -6.79 3.73
N LYS A 46 5.61 -7.63 4.00
CA LYS A 46 5.70 -8.72 5.00
C LYS A 46 6.36 -10.00 4.49
N MET A 47 6.51 -10.15 3.17
CA MET A 47 7.23 -11.28 2.60
C MET A 47 8.73 -10.99 2.71
N GLU A 48 9.41 -11.64 3.67
CA GLU A 48 10.88 -11.70 3.74
C GLU A 48 11.46 -12.29 2.45
#